data_AF-A0A2H5QNF0-F1
#
_entry.id   AF-A0A2H5QNF0-F1
#
_cell.length_a   1.000
_cell.length_b   1.000
_cell.length_c   1.000
_cell.angle_alpha   90.00
_cell.angle_beta   90.00
_cell.angle_gamma   90.00
#
_symmetry.space_group_name_H-M   'P 1'
#
loop_
_entity.id
_entity.type
_entity.pdbx_description
1 polymer ?
#
loop_
_entity_poly.entity_id
_entity_poly.type
_entity_poly.pdbx_seq_one_letter_code
_entity_poly.pdbx_strand_id
1 'polypeptide(L)'
;TEQVEGICLNMSKVKEIHRNPNTFTKMRKLRFLKFYSSSFNGENKCKVSYLQDPRFTKEKYLHRHGYPLKSLPSNISAEKLVFLEMPNSSIEQLWDGMKVYHRGKLNQIILATCKMLIAKTPNPTLIPHINKLVILNLRGSKSLKSFPTGIFNLEFLITLDLSGCSKLRGFQRSHLVI
;
A
#
# COMPACT_ATOMS: atom_id res chain seq x y z
N THR A 1 -0.61 0.93 -27.63
CA THR A 1 -0.85 1.08 -26.17
C THR A 1 0.01 2.18 -25.52
N GLU A 2 0.76 2.98 -26.29
CA GLU A 2 1.69 3.99 -25.76
C GLU A 2 1.02 5.19 -25.07
N GLN A 3 -0.28 5.39 -25.30
CA GLN A 3 -1.07 6.44 -24.68
C GLN A 3 -1.78 6.01 -23.39
N VAL A 4 -1.73 4.72 -23.02
CA VAL A 4 -2.46 4.21 -21.85
C VAL A 4 -1.84 4.78 -20.57
N GLU A 5 -2.63 5.56 -19.83
CA GLU A 5 -2.23 6.16 -18.55
C GLU A 5 -2.77 5.40 -17.33
N GLY A 6 -3.87 4.66 -17.49
CA GLY A 6 -4.53 3.97 -16.39
C GLY A 6 -5.13 2.63 -16.79
N ILE A 7 -5.09 1.67 -15.87
CA ILE A 7 -5.70 0.35 -16.02
C ILE A 7 -6.52 0.00 -14.77
N CYS A 8 -7.78 -0.37 -14.99
CA CYS A 8 -8.67 -0.94 -13.99
C CYS A 8 -8.97 -2.39 -14.35
N LEU A 9 -8.68 -3.35 -13.46
CA LEU A 9 -8.95 -4.76 -13.69
C LEU A 9 -9.83 -5.33 -12.56
N ASN A 10 -10.94 -5.96 -12.93
CA ASN A 10 -11.76 -6.73 -12.01
C ASN A 10 -11.17 -8.14 -11.87
N MET A 11 -10.63 -8.43 -10.69
CA MET A 11 -9.94 -9.67 -10.38
C MET A 11 -10.87 -10.80 -9.93
N SER A 12 -12.13 -10.50 -9.61
CA SER A 12 -13.11 -11.52 -9.18
C SER A 12 -13.37 -12.60 -10.23
N LYS A 13 -13.27 -12.25 -11.51
CA LYS A 13 -13.53 -13.12 -12.65
C LYS A 13 -12.28 -13.84 -13.16
N VAL A 14 -11.13 -13.56 -12.55
CA VAL A 14 -9.84 -14.01 -13.06
C VAL A 14 -9.32 -15.13 -12.16
N LYS A 15 -9.28 -16.35 -12.69
CA LYS A 15 -8.87 -17.55 -11.93
C LYS A 15 -7.36 -17.53 -11.63
N GLU A 16 -6.54 -17.24 -12.64
CA GLU A 16 -5.09 -17.04 -12.51
C GLU A 16 -4.62 -16.06 -13.59
N ILE A 17 -3.73 -15.13 -13.23
CA ILE A 17 -2.98 -14.34 -14.21
C ILE A 17 -1.54 -14.80 -14.18
N HIS A 18 -1.19 -15.72 -15.08
CA HIS A 18 0.19 -15.96 -15.48
C HIS A 18 0.64 -14.84 -16.41
N ARG A 19 0.87 -13.63 -15.89
CA ARG A 19 1.35 -12.53 -16.73
C ARG A 19 2.85 -12.40 -16.64
N ASN A 20 3.45 -12.51 -17.81
CA ASN A 20 4.83 -12.17 -18.11
C ASN A 20 5.20 -10.84 -17.42
N PRO A 21 6.33 -10.75 -16.70
CA PRO A 21 6.80 -9.52 -16.06
C PRO A 21 6.90 -8.33 -17.04
N ASN A 22 6.91 -8.59 -18.35
CA ASN A 22 6.95 -7.57 -19.37
C ASN A 22 5.58 -7.06 -19.83
N THR A 23 4.46 -7.47 -19.20
CA THR A 23 3.09 -7.11 -19.66
C THR A 23 2.89 -5.61 -19.84
N PHE A 24 3.35 -4.79 -18.89
CA PHE A 24 3.12 -3.34 -18.91
C PHE A 24 4.23 -2.54 -19.58
N THR A 25 5.27 -3.22 -20.07
CA THR A 25 6.50 -2.55 -20.54
C THR A 25 6.33 -1.66 -21.76
N LYS A 26 5.31 -1.93 -22.59
CA LYS A 26 4.95 -1.10 -23.75
C LYS A 26 4.08 0.11 -23.37
N MET A 27 3.60 0.19 -22.13
CA MET A 27 2.67 1.21 -21.64
C MET A 27 3.42 2.31 -20.88
N ARG A 28 4.27 3.05 -21.60
CA ARG A 28 5.24 4.00 -21.02
C ARG A 28 4.61 5.18 -20.27
N LYS A 29 3.33 5.51 -20.52
CA LYS A 29 2.59 6.57 -19.82
C LYS A 29 1.79 6.07 -18.62
N LEU A 30 1.83 4.76 -18.31
CA LEU A 30 1.02 4.18 -17.24
C LEU A 30 1.42 4.76 -15.87
N ARG A 31 0.44 5.38 -15.22
CA ARG A 31 0.53 6.04 -13.91
C ARG A 31 -0.51 5.52 -12.92
N PHE A 32 -1.55 4.86 -13.39
CA PHE A 32 -2.65 4.38 -12.54
C PHE A 32 -2.91 2.88 -12.75
N LEU A 33 -2.89 2.10 -11.67
CA LEU A 33 -3.08 0.65 -11.74
C LEU A 33 -3.99 0.15 -10.61
N LYS A 34 -5.26 -0.05 -10.91
CA LYS A 34 -6.29 -0.48 -9.95
C LYS A 34 -6.76 -1.90 -10.22
N PHE A 35 -6.53 -2.77 -9.27
CA PHE A 35 -7.00 -4.16 -9.29
C PHE A 35 -7.96 -4.30 -8.13
N TYR A 36 -9.22 -4.54 -8.45
CA TYR A 36 -10.30 -4.62 -7.47
C TYR A 36 -10.99 -5.96 -7.59
N SER A 37 -11.61 -6.42 -6.51
CA SER A 37 -12.47 -7.60 -6.51
C SER A 37 -13.89 -7.15 -6.22
N SER A 38 -14.85 -7.55 -7.06
CA SER A 38 -16.28 -7.39 -6.78
C SER A 38 -16.86 -8.54 -5.95
N SER A 39 -16.06 -9.54 -5.60
CA SER A 39 -16.51 -10.65 -4.76
C SER A 39 -16.44 -10.22 -3.29
N PHE A 40 -17.58 -9.85 -2.71
CA PHE A 40 -17.68 -9.43 -1.30
C PHE A 40 -17.44 -10.58 -0.30
N ASN A 41 -17.56 -11.84 -0.72
CA ASN A 41 -17.55 -13.01 0.17
C ASN A 41 -16.49 -14.09 -0.17
N GLY A 42 -15.65 -13.89 -1.18
CA GLY A 42 -14.69 -14.89 -1.63
C GLY A 42 -13.25 -14.52 -1.24
N GLU A 43 -12.46 -15.50 -0.79
CA GLU A 43 -11.01 -15.38 -0.78
C GLU A 43 -10.54 -14.83 -2.13
N ASN A 44 -9.61 -13.87 -2.12
CA ASN A 44 -9.07 -13.31 -3.34
C ASN A 44 -8.29 -14.40 -4.08
N LYS A 45 -8.93 -15.05 -5.05
CA LYS A 45 -8.34 -16.14 -5.85
C LYS A 45 -7.14 -15.67 -6.66
N CYS A 46 -7.00 -14.35 -6.82
CA CYS A 46 -5.87 -13.73 -7.48
C CYS A 46 -4.59 -13.81 -6.61
N LYS A 47 -3.80 -14.87 -6.81
CA LYS A 47 -2.44 -15.05 -6.23
C LYS A 47 -1.36 -14.18 -6.90
N VAL A 48 -1.73 -13.14 -7.65
CA VAL A 48 -0.77 -12.34 -8.43
C VAL A 48 0.11 -11.51 -7.50
N SER A 49 1.34 -11.95 -7.34
CA SER A 49 2.39 -11.31 -6.55
C SER A 49 3.15 -10.23 -7.32
N TYR A 50 3.10 -10.27 -8.66
CA TYR A 50 3.98 -9.50 -9.52
C TYR A 50 3.43 -8.11 -9.88
N LEU A 51 4.09 -7.11 -9.30
CA LEU A 51 4.11 -5.72 -9.74
C LEU A 51 5.48 -5.38 -10.35
N GLN A 52 6.04 -6.32 -11.12
CA GLN A 52 7.26 -6.04 -11.86
C GLN A 52 6.92 -5.24 -13.10
N ASP A 53 7.33 -3.97 -13.10
CA ASP A 53 7.82 -3.37 -14.33
C ASP A 53 8.84 -2.27 -13.95
N PRO A 54 10.11 -2.44 -14.34
CA PRO A 54 11.20 -1.55 -13.99
C PRO A 54 11.18 -0.21 -14.72
N ARG A 55 10.25 0.04 -15.67
CA ARG A 55 10.33 1.18 -16.61
C ARG A 55 9.24 2.24 -16.48
N PHE A 56 8.51 2.27 -15.38
CA PHE A 56 7.50 3.31 -15.19
C PHE A 56 8.12 4.69 -14.91
N THR A 57 7.91 5.61 -15.83
CA THR A 57 8.59 6.91 -15.85
C THR A 57 7.88 8.01 -15.06
N LYS A 58 6.60 7.83 -14.68
CA LYS A 58 5.74 8.86 -14.03
C LYS A 58 5.26 8.48 -12.61
N GLU A 59 4.71 9.46 -11.90
CA GLU A 59 4.06 9.32 -10.59
C GLU A 59 2.95 8.27 -10.60
N LYS A 60 2.84 7.46 -9.54
CA LYS A 60 2.00 6.26 -9.52
C LYS A 60 0.94 6.23 -8.45
N TYR A 61 -0.17 5.63 -8.86
CA TYR A 61 -1.31 5.24 -8.05
C TYR A 61 -1.47 3.74 -8.19
N LEU A 62 -1.35 3.03 -7.06
CA LEU A 62 -1.46 1.58 -7.04
C LEU A 62 -2.57 1.18 -6.07
N HIS A 63 -3.59 0.52 -6.61
CA HIS A 63 -4.67 -0.05 -5.81
C HIS A 63 -4.74 -1.57 -5.99
N ARG A 64 -4.71 -2.33 -4.90
CA ARG A 64 -4.74 -3.80 -4.86
C ARG A 64 -5.60 -4.28 -3.68
N HIS A 65 -6.86 -4.56 -3.93
CA HIS A 65 -7.65 -5.27 -2.93
C HIS A 65 -7.12 -6.70 -2.76
N GLY A 66 -6.91 -7.14 -1.51
CA GLY A 66 -6.54 -8.51 -1.18
C GLY A 66 -5.16 -8.94 -1.67
N TYR A 67 -4.14 -8.07 -1.54
CA TYR A 67 -2.77 -8.40 -1.94
C TYR A 67 -2.24 -9.60 -1.13
N PRO A 68 -1.77 -10.69 -1.79
CA PRO A 68 -1.56 -11.97 -1.11
C PRO A 68 -0.21 -12.09 -0.38
N LEU A 69 0.75 -11.20 -0.63
CA LEU A 69 2.07 -11.28 0.01
C LEU A 69 2.09 -10.62 1.40
N LYS A 70 3.02 -11.10 2.22
CA LYS A 70 3.23 -10.66 3.61
C LYS A 70 3.97 -9.33 3.74
N SER A 71 4.68 -8.91 2.71
CA SER A 71 5.43 -7.65 2.68
C SER A 71 5.04 -6.85 1.44
N LEU A 72 5.34 -5.56 1.45
CA LEU A 72 5.15 -4.73 0.27
C LEU A 72 6.02 -5.23 -0.89
N PRO A 73 5.57 -5.07 -2.15
CA PRO A 73 6.36 -5.52 -3.28
C PRO A 73 7.70 -4.76 -3.32
N SER A 74 8.79 -5.50 -3.12
CA SER A 74 10.16 -4.99 -3.00
C SER A 74 10.69 -4.24 -4.24
N ASN A 75 9.95 -4.31 -5.35
CA ASN A 75 10.30 -3.69 -6.64
C ASN A 75 9.37 -2.52 -7.00
N ILE A 76 8.45 -2.10 -6.11
CA ILE A 76 7.87 -0.77 -6.29
C ILE A 76 9.03 0.22 -6.11
N SER A 77 9.49 0.80 -7.22
CA SER A 77 10.28 2.03 -7.17
C SER A 77 9.40 3.09 -6.50
N ALA A 78 9.52 3.19 -5.17
CA ALA A 78 8.78 4.12 -4.33
C ALA A 78 9.19 5.57 -4.59
N GLU A 79 10.25 5.80 -5.36
CA GLU A 79 10.63 7.13 -5.90
C GLU A 79 9.46 7.88 -6.49
N LYS A 80 8.58 7.16 -7.20
CA LYS A 80 7.48 7.77 -7.95
C LYS A 80 6.11 7.33 -7.43
N LEU A 81 6.04 6.52 -6.38
CA LEU A 81 4.75 6.14 -5.82
C LEU A 81 4.18 7.32 -5.03
N VAL A 82 2.95 7.73 -5.33
CA VAL A 82 2.25 8.78 -4.59
C VAL A 82 1.15 8.18 -3.73
N PHE A 83 0.41 7.21 -4.27
CA PHE A 83 -0.69 6.54 -3.58
C PHE A 83 -0.50 5.02 -3.60
N LEU A 84 -0.53 4.42 -2.40
CA LEU A 84 -0.47 2.98 -2.19
C LEU A 84 -1.71 2.54 -1.42
N GLU A 85 -2.63 1.83 -2.09
CA GLU A 85 -3.85 1.33 -1.48
C GLU A 85 -3.90 -0.19 -1.62
N MET A 86 -3.80 -0.92 -0.51
CA MET A 86 -3.87 -2.37 -0.50
C MET A 86 -4.78 -2.89 0.61
N PRO A 87 -6.09 -2.57 0.58
CA PRO A 87 -7.02 -3.01 1.61
C PRO A 87 -7.21 -4.53 1.60
N ASN A 88 -7.56 -5.10 2.76
CA ASN A 88 -7.84 -6.52 2.96
C ASN A 88 -6.67 -7.45 2.56
N SER A 89 -5.44 -6.96 2.65
CA SER A 89 -4.24 -7.69 2.22
C SER A 89 -3.65 -8.57 3.32
N SER A 90 -2.79 -9.51 2.91
CA SER A 90 -2.02 -10.40 3.79
C SER A 90 -0.74 -9.75 4.33
N ILE A 91 -0.56 -8.44 4.13
CA ILE A 91 0.63 -7.71 4.59
C ILE A 91 0.69 -7.78 6.12
N GLU A 92 1.82 -8.24 6.62
CA GLU A 92 2.08 -8.45 8.05
C GLU A 92 2.83 -7.26 8.65
N GLN A 93 3.68 -6.57 7.90
CA GLN A 93 4.50 -5.48 8.44
C GLN A 93 4.39 -4.21 7.58
N LEU A 94 4.04 -3.08 8.22
CA LEU A 94 3.75 -1.81 7.56
C LEU A 94 4.91 -1.25 6.72
N TRP A 95 6.11 -1.21 7.30
CA TRP A 95 7.30 -0.60 6.67
C TRP A 95 8.18 -1.62 5.95
N ASP A 96 7.85 -2.91 6.05
CA ASP A 96 8.68 -3.98 5.50
C ASP A 96 8.58 -4.02 3.97
N GLY A 97 9.73 -4.19 3.31
CA GLY A 97 9.85 -4.12 1.86
C GLY A 97 9.82 -2.70 1.27
N MET A 98 9.65 -1.65 2.08
CA MET A 98 9.84 -0.28 1.61
C MET A 98 11.33 0.00 1.40
N LYS A 99 11.69 0.43 0.19
CA LYS A 99 13.03 0.89 -0.14
C LYS A 99 13.12 2.41 0.00
N VAL A 100 14.24 2.87 0.53
CA VAL A 100 14.56 4.29 0.67
C VAL A 100 15.00 4.82 -0.68
N TYR A 101 14.44 5.95 -1.07
CA TYR A 101 14.90 6.65 -2.27
C TYR A 101 14.94 8.16 -2.04
N HIS A 102 16.00 8.81 -2.51
CA HIS A 102 16.32 10.21 -2.28
C HIS A 102 15.27 11.22 -2.79
N ARG A 103 14.27 10.79 -3.57
CA ARG A 103 13.21 11.65 -4.15
C ARG A 103 11.79 11.09 -4.02
N GLY A 104 11.53 10.25 -3.02
CA GLY A 104 10.20 9.72 -2.77
C GLY A 104 9.09 10.78 -2.78
N LYS A 105 7.93 10.43 -3.33
CA LYS A 105 6.72 11.27 -3.36
C LYS A 105 5.53 10.61 -2.67
N LEU A 106 5.78 9.61 -1.82
CA LEU A 106 4.75 8.83 -1.17
C LEU A 106 3.95 9.71 -0.23
N ASN A 107 2.67 9.87 -0.55
CA ASN A 107 1.77 10.80 0.11
C ASN A 107 0.68 10.05 0.89
N GLN A 108 0.23 8.90 0.36
CA GLN A 108 -0.84 8.13 1.00
C GLN A 108 -0.55 6.63 1.02
N ILE A 109 -0.82 6.03 2.18
CA ILE A 109 -0.82 4.58 2.39
C ILE A 109 -2.16 4.18 3.00
N ILE A 110 -2.89 3.29 2.33
CA ILE A 110 -4.10 2.64 2.85
C ILE A 110 -3.87 1.14 2.92
N LEU A 111 -3.77 0.61 4.14
CA LEU A 111 -3.69 -0.82 4.45
C LEU A 111 -4.85 -1.22 5.38
N ALA A 112 -6.06 -0.74 5.07
CA ALA A 112 -7.26 -1.04 5.84
C ALA A 112 -7.58 -2.54 5.84
N THR A 113 -8.13 -3.02 6.95
CA THR A 113 -8.62 -4.39 7.20
C THR A 113 -7.57 -5.48 6.96
N CYS A 114 -6.28 -5.16 7.06
CA CYS A 114 -5.19 -6.13 6.99
C CYS A 114 -5.13 -6.92 8.31
N LYS A 115 -5.58 -8.18 8.26
CA LYS A 115 -5.85 -8.99 9.47
C LYS A 115 -4.60 -9.30 10.29
N MET A 116 -3.43 -9.36 9.66
CA MET A 116 -2.16 -9.74 10.28
C MET A 116 -1.19 -8.57 10.47
N LEU A 117 -1.62 -7.35 10.15
CA LEU A 117 -0.74 -6.19 10.15
C LEU A 117 -0.25 -5.83 11.55
N ILE A 118 1.06 -5.63 11.66
CA ILE A 118 1.75 -5.04 12.80
C ILE A 118 2.54 -3.81 12.33
N ALA A 119 2.74 -2.85 13.24
CA ALA A 119 3.55 -1.67 12.99
C ALA A 119 4.75 -1.68 13.95
N LYS A 120 5.94 -1.85 13.39
CA LYS A 120 7.21 -1.64 14.10
C LYS A 120 7.68 -0.21 13.87
N THR A 121 8.65 0.23 14.66
CA THR A 121 9.35 1.50 14.40
C THR A 121 9.96 1.47 13.00
N PRO A 122 9.71 2.49 12.15
CA PRO A 122 10.33 2.56 10.85
C PRO A 122 11.85 2.71 10.99
N ASN A 123 12.59 2.16 10.03
CA ASN A 123 14.03 2.35 9.96
C ASN A 123 14.34 3.87 9.83
N PRO A 124 15.33 4.43 10.56
CA PRO A 124 15.73 5.83 10.43
C PRO A 124 15.96 6.29 8.98
N THR A 125 16.46 5.39 8.13
CA THR A 125 16.68 5.66 6.71
C THR A 125 15.38 5.86 5.92
N LEU A 126 14.24 5.33 6.39
CA LEU A 126 12.91 5.52 5.80
C LEU A 126 12.26 6.84 6.22
N ILE A 127 12.66 7.44 7.34
CA ILE A 127 12.02 8.66 7.89
C ILE A 127 11.94 9.79 6.87
N PRO A 128 13.00 10.16 6.13
CA PRO A 128 12.92 11.23 5.14
C PRO A 128 11.94 10.93 3.99
N HIS A 129 11.70 9.65 3.72
CA HIS A 129 10.76 9.21 2.67
C HIS A 129 9.31 9.31 3.14
N ILE A 130 9.02 8.85 4.36
CA ILE A 130 7.67 8.86 4.92
C ILE A 130 7.28 10.21 5.56
N ASN A 131 8.23 11.15 5.75
CA ASN A 131 7.90 12.50 6.24
C ASN A 131 6.89 13.23 5.35
N LYS A 132 6.85 12.90 4.05
CA LYS A 132 5.90 13.47 3.06
C LYS A 132 4.51 12.81 3.08
N LEU A 133 4.31 11.82 3.94
CA LEU A 133 3.04 11.10 4.04
C LEU A 133 1.99 12.02 4.66
N VAL A 134 0.89 12.25 3.96
CA VAL A 134 -0.25 13.03 4.44
C VAL A 134 -1.34 12.13 5.01
N ILE A 135 -1.51 10.92 4.46
CA ILE A 135 -2.57 10.00 4.86
C ILE A 135 -2.02 8.61 5.16
N LEU A 136 -2.31 8.12 6.35
CA LEU A 136 -2.08 6.75 6.78
C LEU A 136 -3.37 6.12 7.32
N ASN A 137 -3.96 5.21 6.55
CA ASN A 137 -5.17 4.50 6.96
C ASN A 137 -4.88 3.02 7.19
N LEU A 138 -5.00 2.59 8.46
CA LEU A 138 -4.84 1.21 8.90
C LEU A 138 -6.13 0.66 9.53
N ARG A 139 -7.26 1.32 9.29
CA ARG A 139 -8.58 1.02 9.87
C ARG A 139 -8.89 -0.46 9.86
N GLY A 140 -9.40 -0.99 10.97
CA GLY A 140 -9.89 -2.37 11.06
C GLY A 140 -8.80 -3.45 11.05
N SER A 141 -7.53 -3.08 11.23
CA SER A 141 -6.42 -4.03 11.33
C SER A 141 -6.40 -4.70 12.71
N LYS A 142 -7.03 -5.88 12.81
CA LYS A 142 -7.32 -6.56 14.08
C LYS A 142 -6.09 -7.11 14.83
N SER A 143 -4.94 -7.24 14.17
CA SER A 143 -3.69 -7.71 14.82
C SER A 143 -2.76 -6.58 15.25
N LEU A 144 -3.09 -5.33 14.92
CA LEU A 144 -2.29 -4.18 15.30
C LEU A 144 -2.40 -3.96 16.82
N LYS A 145 -1.32 -4.26 17.56
CA LYS A 145 -1.30 -4.18 19.04
C LYS A 145 -0.73 -2.86 19.55
N SER A 146 0.22 -2.29 18.84
CA SER A 146 0.92 -1.05 19.15
C SER A 146 1.22 -0.30 17.86
N PHE A 147 1.51 0.99 17.99
CA PHE A 147 1.86 1.85 16.87
C PHE A 147 3.07 2.73 17.26
N PRO A 148 4.08 2.89 16.39
CA PRO A 148 5.30 3.61 16.74
C PRO A 148 5.01 5.09 16.95
N THR A 149 5.41 5.64 18.09
CA THR A 149 5.18 7.05 18.45
C THR A 149 5.92 8.03 17.55
N GLY A 150 7.05 7.64 16.95
CA GLY A 150 7.80 8.48 16.01
C GLY A 150 6.99 8.91 14.78
N ILE A 151 5.85 8.27 14.50
CA ILE A 151 4.95 8.66 13.40
C ILE A 151 4.30 10.04 13.63
N PHE A 152 4.17 10.48 14.88
CA PHE A 152 3.59 11.78 15.21
C PHE A 152 4.54 12.93 14.87
N ASN A 153 5.81 12.62 14.60
CA ASN A 153 6.81 13.59 14.18
C ASN A 153 6.84 13.75 12.65
N LEU A 154 5.96 13.07 11.90
CA LEU A 154 5.84 13.28 10.46
C LEU A 154 5.16 14.64 10.21
N GLU A 155 5.92 15.58 9.68
CA GLU A 155 5.54 16.98 9.51
C GLU A 155 4.26 17.16 8.68
N PHE A 156 4.07 16.34 7.65
CA PHE A 156 2.97 16.47 6.71
C PHE A 156 1.79 15.54 6.98
N LEU A 157 1.84 14.72 8.03
CA LEU A 157 0.78 13.74 8.31
C LEU A 157 -0.47 14.43 8.85
N ILE A 158 -1.52 14.51 8.01
CA ILE A 158 -2.80 15.12 8.34
C ILE A 158 -3.79 14.07 8.86
N THR A 159 -3.81 12.89 8.24
CA THR A 159 -4.79 11.84 8.55
C THR A 159 -4.11 10.56 9.01
N LEU A 160 -4.40 10.14 10.24
CA LEU A 160 -4.07 8.82 10.77
C LEU A 160 -5.34 8.10 11.21
N ASP A 161 -5.81 7.15 10.40
CA ASP A 161 -7.00 6.36 10.71
C ASP A 161 -6.61 4.99 11.27
N LEU A 162 -6.79 4.83 12.58
CA LEU A 162 -6.63 3.58 13.32
C LEU A 162 -7.98 3.05 13.84
N SER A 163 -9.10 3.57 13.34
CA SER A 163 -10.43 3.19 13.81
C SER A 163 -10.67 1.68 13.63
N GLY A 164 -11.39 1.05 14.56
CA GLY A 164 -11.67 -0.39 14.49
C GLY A 164 -10.47 -1.34 14.64
N CYS A 165 -9.26 -0.84 14.96
CA CYS A 165 -8.11 -1.66 15.35
C CYS A 165 -8.31 -2.21 16.77
N SER A 166 -9.09 -3.29 16.90
CA SER A 166 -9.61 -3.78 18.18
C SER A 166 -8.57 -4.26 19.20
N LYS A 167 -7.32 -4.52 18.80
CA LYS A 167 -6.23 -4.95 19.70
C LYS A 167 -5.23 -3.83 20.01
N LEU A 168 -5.42 -2.64 19.45
CA LEU A 168 -4.51 -1.52 19.63
C LEU A 168 -4.58 -1.02 21.08
N ARG A 169 -3.43 -0.97 21.74
CA ARG A 169 -3.28 -0.49 23.13
C ARG A 169 -2.29 0.67 23.17
N GLY A 170 -2.44 1.54 24.18
CA GLY A 170 -1.53 2.68 24.39
C GLY A 170 -1.81 3.90 23.51
N PHE A 171 -2.92 3.93 22.77
CA PHE A 171 -3.35 5.10 22.01
C PHE A 171 -4.45 5.84 22.78
N GLN A 172 -4.14 7.03 23.30
CA GLN A 172 -5.14 7.91 23.91
C GLN A 172 -5.98 8.55 22.79
N ARG A 173 -7.31 8.55 22.96
CA ARG A 173 -8.32 8.95 21.95
C ARG A 173 -8.16 10.38 21.39
N SER A 174 -7.34 11.23 22.00
CA SER A 174 -7.14 12.63 21.59
C SER A 174 -6.42 12.82 20.25
N HIS A 175 -5.88 11.75 19.64
CA HIS A 175 -5.15 11.81 18.37
C HIS A 175 -5.93 11.18 17.19
N LEU A 176 -7.23 10.92 17.37
CA LEU A 176 -8.10 10.41 16.31
C LEU A 176 -8.88 11.59 15.71
N VAL A 177 -8.66 11.88 14.43
CA VAL A 177 -9.61 12.68 13.66
C VAL A 177 -10.77 11.73 13.28
N ILE A 178 -11.98 12.07 13.74
CA ILE A 178 -13.25 11.48 13.29
C ILE A 178 -13.65 12.15 11.98
#